data_AF-A0A258C8D0-F1
#
_entry.id   AF-A0A258C8D0-F1
#
_cell.length_a   1.000
_cell.length_b   1.000
_cell.length_c   1.000
_cell.angle_alpha   90.00
_cell.angle_beta   90.00
_cell.angle_gamma   90.00
#
_symmetry.space_group_name_H-M   'P 1'
#
loop_
_entity.id
_entity.type
_entity.pdbx_description
1 polymer ?
#
loop_
_entity_poly.entity_id
_entity_poly.type
_entity_poly.pdbx_seq_one_letter_code
_entity_poly.pdbx_strand_id
1 'polypeptide(L)'
;TYTLEYARQKDYADNPLELSSEYYLAELGYTLQGVALKAGMEVLGGDSGPGNRAFQTPLATKHAFQGWADTFLLTPVDGVQDVYIGGSLPLFGGTLQAWYHDFRAERGSQQYGEELDISYSRAIALVKGLVATVKYAGYDADDFSVDTEKVWAQLQYSY
;
A
#
# COMPACT_ATOMS: atom_id res chain seq x y z
N THR A 1 6.53 14.23 11.05
CA THR A 1 7.23 12.96 11.30
C THR A 1 7.99 12.58 10.05
N TYR A 2 8.98 11.71 10.18
CA TYR A 2 9.64 11.11 9.03
C TYR A 2 9.96 9.65 9.38
N THR A 3 10.02 8.82 8.35
CA THR A 3 10.38 7.39 8.43
C THR A 3 11.38 7.10 7.33
N LEU A 4 12.45 6.37 7.67
CA LEU A 4 13.41 5.82 6.72
C LEU A 4 13.61 4.35 7.09
N GLU A 5 13.47 3.45 6.13
CA GLU A 5 13.68 2.01 6.32
C GLU A 5 14.58 1.45 5.22
N TYR A 6 15.33 0.41 5.58
CA TYR A 6 16.11 -0.39 4.64
C TYR A 6 16.14 -1.84 5.11
N ALA A 7 15.99 -2.76 4.18
CA ALA A 7 16.16 -4.19 4.44
C ALA A 7 16.77 -4.89 3.23
N ARG A 8 17.36 -6.07 3.46
CA ARG A 8 17.88 -6.94 2.41
C ARG A 8 17.44 -8.37 2.65
N GLN A 9 16.82 -8.97 1.64
CA GLN A 9 16.38 -10.35 1.65
C GLN A 9 17.41 -11.21 0.91
N LYS A 10 17.84 -12.31 1.54
CA LYS A 10 18.76 -13.28 0.96
C LYS A 10 18.21 -14.69 1.11
N ASP A 11 18.66 -15.59 0.24
CA ASP A 11 18.34 -17.00 0.33
C ASP A 11 18.90 -17.65 1.61
N TYR A 12 18.37 -18.82 1.95
CA TYR A 12 18.76 -19.59 3.12
C TYR A 12 18.70 -21.09 2.82
N ALA A 13 19.69 -21.83 3.32
CA ALA A 13 19.82 -23.28 3.15
C ALA A 13 19.69 -23.69 1.67
N ASP A 14 18.91 -24.74 1.38
CA ASP A 14 18.79 -25.33 0.05
C ASP A 14 17.75 -24.60 -0.84
N ASN A 15 17.63 -23.27 -0.71
CA ASN A 15 16.75 -22.51 -1.57
C ASN A 15 17.23 -22.64 -3.03
N PRO A 16 16.39 -23.11 -3.97
CA PRO A 16 16.78 -23.28 -5.36
C PRO A 16 17.00 -21.94 -6.10
N LEU A 17 16.55 -20.83 -5.52
CA LEU A 17 16.77 -19.48 -6.04
C LEU A 17 17.83 -18.76 -5.22
N GLU A 18 18.80 -18.16 -5.92
CA GLU A 18 19.70 -17.17 -5.34
C GLU A 18 18.93 -15.86 -5.19
N LEU A 19 18.73 -15.40 -3.95
CA LEU A 19 17.96 -14.19 -3.66
C LEU A 19 18.91 -13.11 -3.13
N SER A 20 18.82 -11.90 -3.67
CA SER A 20 19.56 -10.74 -3.13
C SER A 20 18.83 -9.42 -3.35
N SER A 21 17.51 -9.40 -3.14
CA SER A 21 16.71 -8.18 -3.28
C SER A 21 16.78 -7.28 -2.06
N GLU A 22 16.57 -5.99 -2.30
CA GLU A 22 16.59 -4.94 -1.29
C GLU A 22 15.21 -4.29 -1.17
N TYR A 23 14.97 -3.68 -0.01
CA TYR A 23 13.79 -2.89 0.31
C TYR A 23 14.23 -1.57 0.90
N TYR A 24 13.52 -0.50 0.56
CA TYR A 24 13.66 0.76 1.26
C TYR A 24 12.38 1.60 1.21
N LEU A 25 12.22 2.43 2.24
CA LEU A 25 11.10 3.35 2.40
C LEU A 25 11.65 4.71 2.82
N ALA A 26 11.11 5.77 2.21
CA ALA A 26 11.23 7.13 2.72
C ALA A 26 9.85 7.78 2.77
N GLU A 27 9.40 8.18 3.96
CA GLU A 27 8.09 8.81 4.16
C GLU A 27 8.25 10.09 4.99
N LEU A 28 7.54 11.14 4.57
CA LEU A 28 7.34 12.36 5.34
C LEU A 28 5.87 12.47 5.74
N GLY A 29 5.64 12.87 6.99
CA GLY A 29 4.31 13.09 7.53
C GLY A 29 4.19 14.44 8.22
N TYR A 30 3.02 15.05 8.13
CA TYR A 30 2.69 16.28 8.84
C TYR A 30 1.29 16.17 9.45
N THR A 31 1.13 16.58 10.70
CA THR A 31 -0.17 16.56 11.37
C THR A 31 -0.46 17.93 11.97
N LEU A 32 -1.62 18.48 11.65
CA LEU A 32 -2.10 19.74 12.19
C LEU A 32 -3.60 19.66 12.47
N GLN A 33 -3.99 19.90 13.72
CA GLN A 33 -5.41 19.96 14.14
C GLN A 33 -6.24 18.72 13.73
N GLY A 34 -5.63 17.52 13.79
CA GLY A 34 -6.28 16.26 13.42
C GLY A 34 -6.25 15.93 11.93
N VAL A 35 -5.82 16.86 11.08
CA VAL A 35 -5.48 16.57 9.68
C VAL A 35 -4.08 15.98 9.63
N ALA A 36 -3.94 14.80 9.03
CA ALA A 36 -2.66 14.19 8.74
C ALA A 36 -2.44 14.15 7.24
N LEU A 37 -1.26 14.55 6.79
CA LEU A 37 -0.79 14.45 5.41
C LEU A 37 0.49 13.63 5.40
N LYS A 38 0.64 12.78 4.39
CA LYS A 38 1.79 11.92 4.19
C LYS A 38 2.13 11.86 2.70
N ALA A 39 3.42 11.79 2.42
CA ALA A 39 3.95 11.48 1.11
C ALA A 39 5.19 10.61 1.28
N GLY A 40 5.35 9.63 0.40
CA GLY A 40 6.46 8.70 0.52
C GLY A 40 6.76 7.97 -0.77
N MET A 41 7.87 7.24 -0.73
CA MET A 41 8.30 6.31 -1.76
C MET A 41 8.69 5.01 -1.08
N GLU A 42 8.06 3.91 -1.50
CA GLU A 42 8.39 2.56 -1.07
C GLU A 42 8.90 1.76 -2.28
N VAL A 43 9.98 1.01 -2.08
CA VAL A 43 10.57 0.17 -3.12
C VAL A 43 10.80 -1.24 -2.60
N LEU A 44 10.22 -2.22 -3.31
CA LEU A 44 10.53 -3.63 -3.16
C LEU A 44 11.29 -4.07 -4.42
N GLY A 45 12.60 -4.28 -4.29
CA GLY A 45 13.49 -4.48 -5.42
C GLY A 45 13.24 -5.77 -6.19
N GLY A 46 13.35 -5.69 -7.51
CA GLY A 46 13.30 -6.85 -8.40
C GLY A 46 14.64 -7.57 -8.47
N ASP A 47 14.65 -8.79 -9.01
CA ASP A 47 15.92 -9.48 -9.31
C ASP A 47 15.81 -10.33 -10.59
N SER A 48 16.94 -10.59 -11.23
CA SER A 48 17.06 -11.29 -12.51
C SER A 48 17.43 -12.75 -12.31
N GLY A 49 16.95 -13.60 -13.21
CA GLY A 49 17.20 -15.03 -13.20
C GLY A 49 15.90 -15.82 -13.28
N PRO A 50 15.97 -17.16 -13.22
CA PRO A 50 14.77 -17.99 -13.20
C PRO A 50 13.94 -17.75 -11.94
N GLY A 51 12.61 -17.77 -12.09
CA GLY A 51 11.66 -17.61 -11.00
C GLY A 51 11.47 -16.16 -10.55
N ASN A 52 10.54 -15.95 -9.62
CA ASN A 52 10.36 -14.65 -8.98
C ASN A 52 11.34 -14.52 -7.82
N ARG A 53 12.29 -13.61 -7.95
CA ARG A 53 13.34 -13.35 -6.97
C ARG A 53 13.20 -12.00 -6.28
N ALA A 54 12.16 -11.24 -6.60
CA ALA A 54 11.92 -9.92 -6.03
C ALA A 54 11.68 -9.97 -4.52
N PHE A 55 11.88 -8.84 -3.83
CA PHE A 55 11.69 -8.73 -2.39
C PHE A 55 10.23 -9.05 -2.00
N GLN A 56 10.04 -10.08 -1.17
CA GLN A 56 8.70 -10.50 -0.74
C GLN A 56 8.45 -10.21 0.74
N THR A 57 7.21 -9.81 1.05
CA THR A 57 6.71 -9.53 2.41
C THR A 57 5.49 -10.39 2.75
N PRO A 58 5.64 -11.73 2.90
CA PRO A 58 4.50 -12.66 3.02
C PRO A 58 3.67 -12.46 4.30
N LEU A 59 4.21 -11.78 5.31
CA LEU A 59 3.53 -11.48 6.57
C LEU A 59 3.05 -10.02 6.66
N ALA A 60 3.29 -9.22 5.63
CA ALA A 60 2.88 -7.82 5.64
C ALA A 60 1.38 -7.67 5.36
N THR A 61 0.78 -6.65 5.98
CA THR A 61 -0.55 -6.17 5.62
C THR A 61 -0.45 -5.33 4.35
N LYS A 62 -0.25 -5.98 3.19
CA LYS A 62 -0.15 -5.35 1.86
C LYS A 62 -1.41 -4.60 1.41
N HIS A 63 -2.48 -4.66 2.19
CA HIS A 63 -3.62 -3.77 1.99
C HIS A 63 -3.39 -2.39 2.61
N ALA A 64 -2.40 -2.22 3.47
CA ALA A 64 -2.03 -0.94 4.09
C ALA A 64 -0.82 -0.28 3.41
N PHE A 65 -0.12 -1.03 2.56
CA PHE A 65 1.10 -0.66 1.84
C PHE A 65 0.93 -1.14 0.40
N GLN A 66 1.22 -0.34 -0.62
CA GLN A 66 1.03 -0.70 -2.04
C GLN A 66 -0.43 -0.81 -2.51
N GLY A 67 -1.29 0.09 -2.02
CA GLY A 67 -2.69 0.22 -2.45
C GLY A 67 -3.67 -0.71 -1.75
N TRP A 68 -4.95 -0.34 -1.73
CA TRP A 68 -6.04 -1.12 -1.16
C TRP A 68 -6.69 -2.05 -2.19
N ALA A 69 -6.47 -1.84 -3.49
CA ALA A 69 -6.93 -2.68 -4.59
C ALA A 69 -6.26 -4.07 -4.56
N ASP A 70 -5.23 -4.26 -3.73
CA ASP A 70 -4.48 -5.51 -3.55
C ASP A 70 -3.87 -6.06 -4.87
N THR A 71 -3.46 -5.19 -5.79
CA THR A 71 -2.80 -5.60 -7.05
C THR A 71 -1.42 -6.18 -6.79
N PHE A 72 -0.70 -5.67 -5.80
CA PHE A 72 0.70 -6.02 -5.49
C PHE A 72 0.85 -7.01 -4.32
N LEU A 73 -0.14 -7.89 -4.10
CA LEU A 73 -0.08 -8.96 -3.09
C LEU A 73 1.12 -9.90 -3.26
N LEU A 74 1.63 -10.04 -4.48
CA LEU A 74 2.92 -10.63 -4.78
C LEU A 74 3.77 -9.57 -5.49
N THR A 75 4.99 -9.32 -5.00
CA THR A 75 5.87 -8.35 -5.65
C THR A 75 6.24 -8.89 -7.04
N PRO A 76 6.07 -8.11 -8.13
CA PRO A 76 6.43 -8.55 -9.48
C PRO A 76 7.92 -8.87 -9.61
N VAL A 77 8.29 -9.66 -10.62
CA VAL A 77 9.70 -10.06 -10.85
C VAL A 77 10.64 -8.87 -11.02
N ASP A 78 10.15 -7.82 -11.67
CA ASP A 78 10.87 -6.57 -11.91
C ASP A 78 10.80 -5.62 -10.69
N GLY A 79 10.30 -6.11 -9.55
CA GLY A 79 10.07 -5.29 -8.36
C GLY A 79 8.92 -4.31 -8.55
N VAL A 80 8.77 -3.42 -7.58
CA VAL A 80 7.80 -2.33 -7.63
C VAL A 80 8.32 -1.14 -6.85
N GLN A 81 8.16 0.03 -7.46
CA GLN A 81 8.30 1.33 -6.84
C GLN A 81 6.91 1.94 -6.72
N ASP A 82 6.52 2.32 -5.50
CA ASP A 82 5.28 3.01 -5.17
C ASP A 82 5.61 4.42 -4.68
N VAL A 83 5.19 5.44 -5.42
CA VAL A 83 5.22 6.83 -4.96
C VAL A 83 3.80 7.25 -4.61
N TYR A 84 3.60 7.69 -3.37
CA TYR A 84 2.27 7.99 -2.88
C TYR A 84 2.17 9.32 -2.16
N ILE A 85 0.96 9.86 -2.17
CA ILE A 85 0.55 11.00 -1.35
C ILE A 85 -0.86 10.75 -0.83
N GLY A 86 -1.10 11.12 0.41
CA GLY A 86 -2.41 10.95 1.00
C GLY A 86 -2.48 11.47 2.42
N GLY A 87 -3.54 11.09 3.11
CA GLY A 87 -3.76 11.57 4.45
C GLY A 87 -5.14 11.27 4.99
N SER A 88 -5.41 11.86 6.14
CA SER A 88 -6.68 11.74 6.83
C SER A 88 -7.10 13.06 7.44
N LEU A 89 -8.41 13.26 7.57
CA LEU A 89 -8.97 14.44 8.22
C LEU A 89 -10.30 14.14 8.90
N PRO A 90 -10.60 14.83 10.01
CA PRO A 90 -11.91 14.75 10.65
C PRO A 90 -12.97 15.42 9.76
N LEU A 91 -14.04 14.70 9.43
CA LEU A 91 -15.14 15.20 8.58
C LEU A 91 -16.50 14.71 9.10
N PHE A 92 -17.41 15.65 9.37
CA PHE A 92 -18.79 15.38 9.82
C PHE A 92 -18.90 14.40 11.01
N GLY A 93 -17.96 14.46 11.96
CA GLY A 93 -17.92 13.57 13.12
C GLY A 93 -17.40 12.16 12.83
N GLY A 94 -16.80 11.95 11.66
CA GLY A 94 -16.02 10.76 11.28
C GLY A 94 -14.63 11.16 10.81
N THR A 95 -13.91 10.20 10.23
CA THR A 95 -12.59 10.40 9.62
C THR A 95 -12.67 10.01 8.16
N LEU A 96 -12.28 10.92 7.28
CA LEU A 96 -12.05 10.67 5.85
C LEU A 96 -10.56 10.38 5.66
N GLN A 97 -10.23 9.38 4.85
CA GLN A 97 -8.86 9.13 4.39
C GLN A 97 -8.86 9.01 2.88
N ALA A 98 -7.79 9.49 2.26
CA ALA A 98 -7.58 9.31 0.82
C ALA A 98 -6.09 9.13 0.52
N TRP A 99 -5.80 8.31 -0.48
CA TRP A 99 -4.46 8.04 -0.97
C TRP A 99 -4.45 7.98 -2.48
N TYR A 100 -3.35 8.44 -3.06
CA TYR A 100 -3.03 8.29 -4.46
C TYR A 100 -1.66 7.63 -4.57
N HIS A 101 -1.56 6.65 -5.47
CA HIS A 101 -0.35 5.88 -5.75
C HIS A 101 -0.01 5.94 -7.23
N ASP A 102 1.27 6.14 -7.56
CA ASP A 102 1.87 5.90 -8.89
C ASP A 102 2.82 4.71 -8.78
N PHE A 103 2.47 3.60 -9.43
CA PHE A 103 3.22 2.35 -9.40
C PHE A 103 4.05 2.16 -10.67
N ARG A 104 5.32 1.81 -10.48
CA ARG A 104 6.26 1.52 -11.57
C ARG A 104 7.05 0.27 -11.30
N ALA A 105 7.57 -0.36 -12.36
CA ALA A 105 8.61 -1.36 -12.19
C ALA A 105 9.87 -0.72 -11.58
N GLU A 106 10.45 -1.38 -10.58
CA GLU A 106 11.74 -0.95 -10.03
C GLU A 106 12.86 -1.21 -11.05
N ARG A 107 12.76 -2.32 -11.79
CA ARG A 107 13.64 -2.67 -12.90
C ARG A 107 12.95 -2.47 -14.24
N GLY A 108 13.60 -1.76 -15.14
CA GLY A 108 13.08 -1.49 -16.48
C GLY A 108 12.38 -0.14 -16.56
N SER A 109 11.37 -0.04 -17.42
CA SER A 109 10.68 1.23 -17.71
C SER A 109 9.16 1.12 -17.76
N GLN A 110 8.61 0.00 -17.27
CA GLN A 110 7.17 -0.25 -17.29
C GLN A 110 6.48 0.65 -16.25
N GLN A 111 5.39 1.26 -16.67
CA GLN A 111 4.45 1.96 -15.77
C GLN A 111 3.39 0.94 -15.41
N TYR A 112 3.25 0.63 -14.13
CA TYR A 112 2.31 -0.42 -13.73
C TYR A 112 0.89 0.12 -13.74
N GLY A 113 0.69 1.30 -13.20
CA GLY A 113 -0.61 1.96 -13.16
C GLY A 113 -0.70 2.91 -11.97
N GLU A 114 -1.89 3.47 -11.78
CA GLU A 114 -2.19 4.43 -10.73
C GLU A 114 -3.36 3.95 -9.88
N GLU A 115 -3.40 4.32 -8.60
CA GLU A 115 -4.49 3.91 -7.71
C GLU A 115 -5.01 5.06 -6.86
N LEU A 116 -6.34 5.13 -6.75
CA LEU A 116 -7.05 6.03 -5.85
C LEU A 116 -7.81 5.26 -4.79
N ASP A 117 -7.50 5.57 -3.54
CA ASP A 117 -8.10 4.97 -2.36
C ASP A 117 -8.86 6.02 -1.54
N ILE A 118 -10.07 5.68 -1.10
CA ILE A 118 -10.91 6.55 -0.26
C ILE A 118 -11.60 5.73 0.82
N SER A 119 -11.54 6.19 2.07
CA SER A 119 -12.30 5.58 3.16
C SER A 119 -12.97 6.61 4.05
N TYR A 120 -14.15 6.25 4.57
CA TYR A 120 -14.82 7.03 5.60
C TYR A 120 -15.26 6.14 6.75
N SER A 121 -14.87 6.51 7.96
CA SER A 121 -15.20 5.81 9.20
C SER A 121 -15.92 6.74 10.16
N ARG A 122 -17.05 6.29 10.73
CA ARG A 122 -17.84 7.10 11.67
C ARG A 122 -18.49 6.24 12.76
N ALA A 123 -18.51 6.75 13.98
CA ALA A 123 -19.29 6.18 15.07
C ALA A 123 -20.80 6.28 14.80
N ILE A 124 -21.53 5.20 15.03
CA ILE A 124 -22.99 5.17 14.87
C ILE A 124 -23.61 5.69 16.17
N ALA A 125 -24.16 6.90 16.14
CA ALA A 125 -24.66 7.59 17.32
C ALA A 125 -25.74 6.82 18.10
N LEU A 126 -26.52 5.97 17.42
CA LEU A 126 -27.58 5.17 18.01
C LEU A 126 -27.06 3.97 18.83
N VAL A 127 -25.82 3.54 18.59
CA VAL A 127 -25.24 2.35 19.23
C VAL A 127 -23.86 2.69 19.76
N LYS A 128 -23.77 2.89 21.08
CA LYS A 128 -22.50 3.17 21.76
C LYS A 128 -21.50 2.03 21.48
N GLY A 129 -20.29 2.40 21.04
CA GLY A 129 -19.22 1.44 20.74
C GLY A 129 -19.24 0.87 19.32
N LEU A 130 -20.22 1.26 18.48
CA LEU A 130 -20.28 0.82 17.08
C LEU A 130 -19.67 1.87 16.13
N VAL A 131 -18.77 1.43 15.26
CA VAL A 131 -18.18 2.21 14.17
C VAL A 131 -18.53 1.54 12.85
N ALA A 132 -18.96 2.34 11.86
CA ALA A 132 -19.13 1.90 10.48
C ALA A 132 -18.03 2.50 9.60
N THR A 133 -17.53 1.71 8.66
CA THR A 133 -16.52 2.12 7.69
C THR A 133 -16.96 1.70 6.30
N VAL A 134 -16.77 2.60 5.33
CA VAL A 134 -16.86 2.28 3.90
C VAL A 134 -15.51 2.61 3.27
N LYS A 135 -15.04 1.76 2.36
CA LYS A 135 -13.80 1.93 1.61
C LYS A 135 -14.03 1.72 0.12
N TYR A 136 -13.29 2.44 -0.70
CA TYR A 136 -13.17 2.28 -2.14
C TYR A 136 -11.68 2.26 -2.51
N ALA A 137 -11.34 1.42 -3.48
CA ALA A 137 -10.05 1.38 -4.14
C ALA A 137 -10.27 1.21 -5.64
N GLY A 138 -9.54 1.98 -6.46
CA GLY A 138 -9.60 1.89 -7.92
C GLY A 138 -8.20 1.99 -8.51
N TYR A 139 -7.72 0.87 -9.05
CA TYR A 139 -6.45 0.74 -9.76
C TYR A 139 -6.72 0.78 -11.28
N ASP A 140 -6.10 1.74 -11.96
CA ASP A 140 -6.11 1.90 -13.42
C ASP A 140 -4.79 1.34 -13.96
N ALA A 141 -4.87 0.28 -14.79
CA ALA A 141 -3.69 -0.46 -15.20
C ALA A 141 -3.09 0.09 -16.51
N ASP A 142 -1.77 0.24 -16.53
CA ASP A 142 -1.01 0.57 -17.74
C ASP A 142 -0.36 -0.70 -18.33
N ASP A 143 0.85 -1.04 -17.86
CA ASP A 143 1.63 -2.19 -18.36
C ASP A 143 1.51 -3.44 -17.45
N PHE A 144 0.88 -3.33 -16.28
CA PHE A 144 0.82 -4.42 -15.30
C PHE A 144 -0.55 -4.67 -14.71
N SER A 145 -0.95 -5.94 -14.68
CA SER A 145 -2.25 -6.42 -14.20
C SER A 145 -3.42 -5.96 -15.08
N VAL A 146 -4.58 -5.70 -14.48
CA VAL A 146 -5.81 -5.23 -15.10
C VAL A 146 -6.49 -4.21 -14.20
N ASP A 147 -7.34 -3.35 -14.77
CA ASP A 147 -8.17 -2.43 -14.03
C ASP A 147 -8.93 -3.16 -12.91
N THR A 148 -8.85 -2.63 -11.70
CA THR A 148 -9.38 -3.29 -10.50
C THR A 148 -10.10 -2.28 -9.64
N GLU A 149 -11.40 -2.52 -9.41
CA GLU A 149 -12.22 -1.75 -8.49
C GLU A 149 -12.65 -2.62 -7.31
N LYS A 150 -12.57 -2.07 -6.10
CA LYS A 150 -13.03 -2.75 -4.88
C LYS A 150 -13.78 -1.80 -3.95
N VAL A 151 -14.83 -2.31 -3.32
CA VAL A 151 -15.61 -1.61 -2.30
C VAL A 151 -15.80 -2.52 -1.09
N TRP A 152 -15.60 -1.95 0.10
CA TRP A 152 -15.83 -2.63 1.36
C TRP A 152 -16.80 -1.85 2.24
N ALA A 153 -17.63 -2.58 2.99
CA ALA A 153 -18.41 -2.06 4.09
C ALA A 153 -18.10 -2.88 5.35
N GLN A 154 -17.83 -2.20 6.46
CA GLN A 154 -17.42 -2.80 7.71
C GLN A 154 -18.20 -2.20 8.89
N LEU A 155 -18.57 -3.07 9.83
CA LEU A 155 -19.07 -2.69 11.15
C LEU A 155 -18.12 -3.24 12.21
N GLN A 156 -17.69 -2.39 13.14
CA GLN A 156 -16.84 -2.76 14.26
C GLN A 156 -17.51 -2.35 15.57
N TYR A 157 -17.66 -3.32 16.49
CA TYR A 157 -18.24 -3.10 17.81
C TYR A 157 -17.20 -3.35 18.90
N SER A 158 -17.09 -2.41 19.85
CA SER A 158 -16.27 -2.53 21.05
C SER A 158 -17.14 -2.43 22.29
N TYR A 159 -17.05 -3.44 23.17
CA TYR A 159 -17.83 -3.59 24.40
C TYR A 159 -17.07 -3.13 25.65
#